data_AF-A0AB37U837-F1
#
_entry.id   AF-A0AB37U837-F1
#
_cell.length_a   1.000
_cell.length_b   1.000
_cell.length_c   1.000
_cell.angle_alpha   90.00
_cell.angle_beta   90.00
_cell.angle_gamma   90.00
#
_symmetry.space_group_name_H-M   'P 1'
#
loop_
_entity.id
_entity.type
_entity.pdbx_description
1 polymer ?
#
loop_
_entity_poly.entity_id
_entity_poly.type
_entity_poly.pdbx_seq_one_letter_code
_entity_poly.pdbx_strand_id
1 'polypeptide(L)'
;MSDIIPTHKDLSTLAIAPHLKIDTIDDLQRLGEILSRSGFFEDCKQAAQAVVKILAGAELGFPAFSSMCGIYIIKGKPAIGANLMAAAVKRSPRYDYRVLELNDRICKIAFFDGGREIGVSEFSTADAQKAGTQNMGKFARNMLFARAMSNVSSMRKTSQKEN
;
A
#
# COMPACT_ATOMS: atom_id res chain seq x y z
N MET A 1 -38.12 27.04 12.84
CA MET A 1 -37.94 25.87 13.75
C MET A 1 -38.92 24.82 13.26
N SER A 2 -38.58 23.64 12.78
CA SER A 2 -37.31 22.95 12.56
C SER A 2 -37.69 21.66 11.82
N ASP A 3 -36.90 21.35 10.79
CA ASP A 3 -36.56 20.00 10.32
C ASP A 3 -37.64 19.13 9.64
N ILE A 4 -37.76 19.37 8.34
CA ILE A 4 -38.02 18.36 7.32
C ILE A 4 -36.72 17.56 7.11
N ILE A 5 -36.66 16.32 7.61
CA ILE A 5 -35.62 15.37 7.17
C ILE A 5 -36.34 14.15 6.57
N PRO A 6 -36.29 13.96 5.24
CA PRO A 6 -36.78 12.73 4.61
C PRO A 6 -35.88 11.55 5.00
N THR A 7 -36.45 10.61 5.75
CA THR A 7 -35.84 9.35 6.20
C THR A 7 -35.88 8.26 5.13
N HIS A 8 -35.31 8.49 3.94
CA HIS A 8 -34.97 7.40 3.01
C HIS A 8 -33.79 7.82 2.15
N LYS A 9 -32.58 7.79 2.73
CA LYS A 9 -31.38 7.73 1.91
C LYS A 9 -31.25 6.29 1.44
N ASP A 10 -31.83 6.02 0.28
CA ASP A 10 -31.61 4.78 -0.46
C ASP A 10 -30.10 4.64 -0.66
N LEU A 11 -29.47 3.75 0.11
CA LEU A 11 -28.02 3.54 0.13
C LEU A 11 -27.55 2.75 -1.11
N SER A 12 -28.46 2.44 -2.04
CA SER A 12 -28.19 1.74 -3.29
C SER A 12 -27.28 2.51 -4.26
N THR A 13 -27.01 3.80 -4.02
CA THR A 13 -26.24 4.67 -4.93
C THR A 13 -24.81 5.02 -4.45
N LEU A 14 -24.25 4.35 -3.43
CA LEU A 14 -22.83 4.48 -3.09
C LEU A 14 -21.98 3.40 -3.79
N ALA A 15 -22.05 3.42 -5.11
CA ALA A 15 -21.31 2.56 -6.00
C ALA A 15 -20.62 3.42 -7.07
N ILE A 16 -19.63 4.22 -6.67
CA ILE A 16 -18.84 5.01 -7.65
C ILE A 16 -17.80 4.10 -8.37
N ALA A 17 -17.67 2.82 -8.00
CA ALA A 17 -16.63 1.94 -8.54
C ALA A 17 -16.99 0.47 -8.93
N PRO A 18 -18.25 0.02 -9.14
CA PRO A 18 -18.47 -1.33 -9.66
C PRO A 18 -18.61 -1.40 -11.20
N HIS A 19 -18.51 -0.27 -11.92
CA HIS A 19 -18.81 -0.22 -13.36
C HIS A 19 -17.57 -0.23 -14.26
N LEU A 20 -16.37 0.05 -13.72
CA LEU A 20 -15.14 0.00 -14.51
C LEU A 20 -14.62 -1.44 -14.53
N LYS A 21 -15.07 -2.20 -15.53
CA LYS A 21 -14.54 -3.53 -15.82
C LYS A 21 -13.39 -3.40 -16.81
N ILE A 22 -12.26 -4.00 -16.45
CA ILE A 22 -11.12 -4.19 -17.35
C ILE A 22 -11.18 -5.65 -17.75
N ASP A 23 -11.87 -5.93 -18.86
CA ASP A 23 -12.12 -7.31 -19.29
C ASP A 23 -11.06 -7.79 -20.29
N THR A 24 -10.38 -6.85 -20.98
CA THR A 24 -9.39 -7.17 -22.01
C THR A 24 -8.04 -6.48 -21.76
N ILE A 25 -6.98 -7.05 -22.34
CA ILE A 25 -5.65 -6.43 -22.37
C ILE A 25 -5.70 -5.07 -23.09
N ASP A 26 -6.55 -4.91 -24.10
CA ASP A 26 -6.74 -3.66 -24.83
C ASP A 26 -7.32 -2.55 -23.93
N ASP A 27 -8.30 -2.89 -23.09
CA ASP A 27 -8.87 -1.93 -22.12
C ASP A 27 -7.82 -1.52 -21.09
N LEU A 28 -6.99 -2.48 -20.67
CA LEU A 28 -5.88 -2.23 -19.76
C LEU A 28 -4.82 -1.32 -20.40
N GLN A 29 -4.50 -1.53 -21.69
CA GLN A 29 -3.58 -0.70 -22.44
C GLN A 29 -4.11 0.73 -22.60
N ARG A 30 -5.39 0.88 -22.97
CA ARG A 30 -6.06 2.19 -23.07
C ARG A 30 -6.07 2.92 -21.73
N LEU A 31 -6.39 2.21 -20.64
CA LEU A 31 -6.35 2.76 -19.30
C LEU A 31 -4.93 3.19 -18.92
N GLY A 32 -3.94 2.34 -19.17
CA GLY A 32 -2.53 2.67 -18.93
C GLY A 32 -2.08 3.90 -19.72
N GLU A 33 -2.55 4.05 -20.96
CA GLU A 33 -2.25 5.21 -21.78
C GLU A 33 -2.89 6.49 -21.22
N ILE A 34 -4.17 6.46 -20.86
CA ILE A 34 -4.86 7.59 -20.20
C ILE A 34 -4.12 7.98 -18.91
N LEU A 35 -3.78 7.01 -18.08
CA LEU A 35 -3.11 7.25 -16.80
C LEU A 35 -1.70 7.82 -17.01
N SER A 36 -0.93 7.31 -17.95
CA SER A 36 0.40 7.85 -18.27
C SER A 36 0.34 9.26 -18.86
N ARG A 37 -0.64 9.54 -19.72
CA ARG A 37 -0.84 10.86 -20.36
C ARG A 37 -1.44 11.92 -19.44
N SER A 38 -2.07 11.50 -18.34
CA SER A 38 -2.69 12.43 -17.38
C SER A 38 -1.70 13.40 -16.74
N GLY A 39 -0.40 13.09 -16.75
CA GLY A 39 0.63 13.91 -16.13
C GLY A 39 0.64 13.87 -14.60
N PHE A 40 -0.28 13.13 -13.96
CA PHE A 40 -0.34 13.00 -12.50
C PHE A 40 0.70 12.04 -11.91
N PHE A 41 1.23 11.12 -12.74
CA PHE A 41 2.14 10.06 -12.31
C PHE A 41 3.52 10.26 -12.93
N GLU A 42 4.36 11.08 -12.28
CA GLU A 42 5.71 11.45 -12.77
C GLU A 42 6.64 10.23 -12.99
N ASP A 43 6.40 9.15 -12.25
CA ASP A 43 7.18 7.92 -12.33
C ASP A 43 6.70 6.94 -13.43
N CYS A 44 5.67 7.32 -14.18
CA CYS A 44 5.08 6.52 -15.24
C CYS A 44 4.96 7.33 -16.54
N LYS A 45 5.96 7.21 -17.41
CA LYS A 45 6.04 7.96 -18.67
C LYS A 45 5.45 7.22 -19.87
N GLN A 46 5.25 5.92 -19.73
CA GLN A 46 4.77 5.05 -20.80
C GLN A 46 3.56 4.25 -20.34
N ALA A 47 2.62 4.02 -21.26
CA ALA A 47 1.43 3.19 -21.00
C ALA A 47 1.81 1.81 -20.43
N ALA A 48 2.88 1.19 -20.97
CA ALA A 48 3.38 -0.10 -20.49
C ALA A 48 3.77 -0.09 -19.01
N GLN A 49 4.34 1.01 -18.49
CA GLN A 49 4.70 1.13 -17.08
C GLN A 49 3.45 1.19 -16.19
N ALA A 50 2.40 1.89 -16.64
CA ALA A 50 1.13 1.95 -15.94
C ALA A 50 0.46 0.59 -15.90
N VAL A 51 0.44 -0.12 -17.04
CA VAL A 51 -0.11 -1.48 -17.14
C VAL A 51 0.58 -2.43 -16.17
N VAL A 52 1.92 -2.44 -16.13
CA VAL A 52 2.67 -3.31 -15.21
C VAL A 52 2.36 -3.02 -13.74
N LYS A 53 2.22 -1.73 -13.37
CA LYS A 53 1.81 -1.36 -12.00
C LYS A 53 0.40 -1.85 -11.68
N ILE A 54 -0.54 -1.66 -12.59
CA ILE A 54 -1.93 -2.10 -12.42
C ILE A 54 -1.98 -3.62 -12.25
N LEU A 55 -1.27 -4.37 -13.11
CA LEU A 55 -1.17 -5.83 -13.01
C LEU A 55 -0.57 -6.25 -11.66
N ALA A 56 0.57 -5.67 -11.27
CA ALA A 56 1.22 -6.01 -10.01
C ALA A 56 0.32 -5.75 -8.79
N GLY A 57 -0.51 -4.70 -8.84
CA GLY A 57 -1.47 -4.44 -7.78
C GLY A 57 -2.71 -5.34 -7.86
N ALA A 58 -3.18 -5.68 -9.06
CA ALA A 58 -4.31 -6.59 -9.26
C ALA A 58 -4.03 -7.98 -8.68
N GLU A 59 -2.80 -8.50 -8.84
CA GLU A 59 -2.34 -9.76 -8.20
C GLU A 59 -2.43 -9.72 -6.66
N LEU A 60 -2.37 -8.52 -6.08
CA LEU A 60 -2.48 -8.29 -4.64
C LEU A 60 -3.90 -7.85 -4.22
N GLY A 61 -4.84 -7.83 -5.15
CA GLY A 61 -6.22 -7.39 -4.94
C GLY A 61 -6.38 -5.87 -4.81
N PHE A 62 -5.42 -5.07 -5.25
CA PHE A 62 -5.55 -3.62 -5.30
C PHE A 62 -6.19 -3.16 -6.63
N PRO A 63 -7.12 -2.19 -6.58
CA PRO A 63 -7.71 -1.63 -7.79
C PRO A 63 -6.69 -0.78 -8.55
N ALA A 64 -6.88 -0.64 -9.86
CA ALA A 64 -5.93 0.01 -10.78
C ALA A 64 -5.41 1.37 -10.29
N PHE A 65 -6.29 2.23 -9.76
CA PHE A 65 -5.90 3.54 -9.26
C PHE A 65 -5.01 3.47 -8.01
N SER A 66 -5.38 2.63 -7.04
CA SER A 66 -4.55 2.41 -5.84
C SER A 66 -3.19 1.81 -6.20
N SER A 67 -3.15 0.92 -7.20
CA SER A 67 -1.92 0.36 -7.75
C SER A 67 -1.03 1.45 -8.36
N MET A 68 -1.60 2.37 -9.13
CA MET A 68 -0.83 3.49 -9.71
C MET A 68 -0.25 4.43 -8.67
N CYS A 69 -1.03 4.78 -7.64
CA CYS A 69 -0.57 5.69 -6.58
C CYS A 69 0.43 5.04 -5.62
N GLY A 70 0.31 3.74 -5.40
CA GLY A 70 1.03 3.05 -4.32
C GLY A 70 2.10 2.06 -4.78
N ILE A 71 2.20 1.74 -6.07
CA ILE A 71 3.29 0.90 -6.61
C ILE A 71 4.26 1.78 -7.38
N TYR A 72 5.53 1.70 -7.00
CA TYR A 72 6.62 2.49 -7.55
C TYR A 72 7.60 1.57 -8.28
N ILE A 73 8.13 2.00 -9.43
CA ILE A 73 9.18 1.24 -10.13
C ILE A 73 10.53 1.80 -9.69
N ILE A 74 11.25 1.04 -8.85
CA ILE A 74 12.57 1.42 -8.33
C ILE A 74 13.62 0.51 -8.96
N LYS A 75 14.54 1.07 -9.74
CA LYS A 75 15.59 0.31 -10.46
C LYS A 75 15.03 -0.86 -11.30
N GLY A 76 13.91 -0.63 -11.99
CA GLY A 76 13.28 -1.63 -12.85
C GLY A 76 12.47 -2.71 -12.10
N LYS A 77 12.33 -2.62 -10.78
CA LYS A 77 11.51 -3.55 -9.98
C LYS A 77 10.28 -2.84 -9.42
N PRO A 78 9.07 -3.44 -9.54
CA PRO A 78 7.88 -2.93 -8.88
C PRO A 78 8.04 -3.10 -7.36
N ALA A 79 7.91 -1.99 -6.64
CA ALA A 79 7.99 -1.90 -5.19
C ALA A 79 6.66 -1.37 -4.65
N ILE A 80 6.15 -2.02 -3.60
CA ILE A 80 4.87 -1.65 -2.99
C ILE A 80 5.12 -0.61 -1.91
N GLY A 81 4.36 0.47 -1.95
CA GLY A 81 4.38 1.52 -0.94
C GLY A 81 3.80 1.06 0.40
N ALA A 82 4.24 1.70 1.47
CA ALA A 82 3.85 1.36 2.84
C ALA A 82 2.32 1.42 3.06
N ASN A 83 1.66 2.38 2.42
CA ASN A 83 0.21 2.57 2.54
C ASN A 83 -0.57 1.38 1.96
N LEU A 84 -0.12 0.83 0.82
CA LEU A 84 -0.74 -0.36 0.24
C LEU A 84 -0.46 -1.58 1.12
N MET A 85 0.78 -1.75 1.61
CA MET A 85 1.10 -2.86 2.53
C MET A 85 0.22 -2.81 3.79
N ALA A 86 0.07 -1.63 4.40
CA ALA A 86 -0.80 -1.40 5.54
C ALA A 86 -2.27 -1.73 5.23
N ALA A 87 -2.78 -1.29 4.07
CA ALA A 87 -4.13 -1.57 3.63
C ALA A 87 -4.35 -3.08 3.38
N ALA A 88 -3.37 -3.80 2.82
CA ALA A 88 -3.44 -5.25 2.64
C ALA A 88 -3.49 -5.98 3.99
N VAL A 89 -2.67 -5.57 4.96
CA VAL A 89 -2.70 -6.18 6.30
C VAL A 89 -4.08 -5.96 6.93
N LYS A 90 -4.58 -4.71 6.97
CA LYS A 90 -5.89 -4.39 7.55
C LYS A 90 -7.08 -5.02 6.83
N ARG A 91 -6.93 -5.38 5.56
CA ARG A 91 -7.98 -6.10 4.81
C ARG A 91 -8.05 -7.57 5.22
N SER A 92 -6.98 -8.13 5.76
CA SER A 92 -6.98 -9.52 6.22
C SER A 92 -7.83 -9.64 7.49
N PRO A 93 -8.75 -10.61 7.58
CA PRO A 93 -9.49 -10.89 8.82
C PRO A 93 -8.61 -11.53 9.90
N ARG A 94 -7.40 -11.97 9.53
CA ARG A 94 -6.49 -12.71 10.39
C ARG A 94 -5.33 -11.85 10.89
N TYR A 95 -4.84 -10.92 10.08
CA TYR A 95 -3.65 -10.13 10.42
C TYR A 95 -4.03 -8.69 10.76
N ASP A 96 -3.37 -8.13 11.78
CA ASP A 96 -3.48 -6.70 12.12
C ASP A 96 -2.09 -6.14 12.47
N TYR A 97 -1.97 -4.81 12.49
CA TYR A 97 -0.76 -4.13 12.94
C TYR A 97 -1.11 -2.90 13.78
N ARG A 98 -0.29 -2.63 14.78
CA ARG A 98 -0.38 -1.42 15.60
C ARG A 98 0.95 -0.70 15.61
N VAL A 99 0.90 0.59 15.29
CA VAL A 99 2.08 1.46 15.43
C VAL A 99 2.24 1.77 16.92
N LEU A 100 3.32 1.28 17.52
CA LEU A 100 3.64 1.55 18.92
C LEU A 100 4.37 2.88 19.06
N GLU A 101 5.28 3.16 18.14
CA GLU A 101 6.08 4.38 18.13
C GLU A 101 6.37 4.79 16.69
N LEU A 102 6.18 6.07 16.38
CA LEU A 102 6.56 6.65 15.09
C LEU A 102 7.09 8.06 15.30
N ASN A 103 8.40 8.20 15.24
CA ASN A 103 9.07 9.49 15.28
C ASN A 103 10.15 9.57 14.19
N ASP A 104 10.89 10.68 14.14
CA ASP A 104 11.88 10.93 13.10
C ASP A 104 13.15 10.06 13.24
N ARG A 105 13.30 9.35 14.37
CA ARG A 105 14.47 8.54 14.72
C ARG A 105 14.19 7.05 14.72
N ILE A 106 12.97 6.64 15.07
CA ILE A 106 12.59 5.25 15.27
C ILE A 106 11.13 5.02 14.91
N CYS A 107 10.87 3.85 14.32
CA CYS A 107 9.53 3.34 14.10
C CYS A 107 9.42 1.92 14.68
N LYS A 108 8.38 1.68 15.48
CA LYS A 108 8.04 0.38 16.08
C LYS A 108 6.63 0.00 15.69
N ILE A 109 6.48 -1.18 15.09
CA ILE A 109 5.20 -1.72 14.65
C ILE A 109 5.03 -3.11 15.25
N ALA A 110 4.00 -3.29 16.07
CA ALA A 110 3.57 -4.61 16.53
C ALA A 110 2.66 -5.25 15.50
N PHE A 111 2.91 -6.51 15.17
CA PHE A 111 2.06 -7.30 14.28
C PHE A 111 1.28 -8.34 15.07
N PHE A 112 0.05 -8.59 14.62
CA PHE A 112 -0.88 -9.52 15.24
C PHE A 112 -1.34 -10.58 14.23
N ASP A 113 -1.45 -11.84 14.66
CA ASP A 113 -2.07 -12.94 13.94
C ASP A 113 -3.18 -13.54 14.83
N GLY A 114 -4.44 -13.46 14.39
CA GLY A 114 -5.59 -13.96 15.13
C GLY A 114 -5.74 -13.34 16.51
N GLY A 115 -5.36 -12.06 16.66
CA GLY A 115 -5.39 -11.32 17.93
C GLY A 115 -4.19 -11.57 18.85
N ARG A 116 -3.25 -12.44 18.49
CA ARG A 116 -2.00 -12.65 19.23
C ARG A 116 -0.86 -11.85 18.62
N GLU A 117 -0.10 -11.16 19.46
CA GLU A 117 1.10 -10.45 19.01
C GLU A 117 2.15 -11.48 18.55
N ILE A 118 2.56 -11.40 17.29
CA ILE A 118 3.57 -12.29 16.70
C ILE A 118 4.99 -11.68 16.75
N GLY A 119 5.09 -10.39 17.03
CA GLY A 119 6.36 -9.69 17.20
C GLY A 119 6.29 -8.21 16.85
N VAL A 120 7.34 -7.50 17.27
CA VAL A 120 7.53 -6.07 17.02
C VAL A 120 8.65 -5.86 16.02
N SER A 121 8.35 -5.23 14.89
CA SER A 121 9.37 -4.74 13.96
C SER A 121 9.80 -3.35 14.39
N GLU A 122 11.07 -3.21 14.73
CA GLU A 122 11.73 -1.94 15.04
C GLU A 122 12.68 -1.55 13.89
N PHE A 123 12.64 -0.29 13.48
CA PHE A 123 13.56 0.25 12.49
C PHE A 123 13.99 1.66 12.88
N SER A 124 15.30 1.85 13.06
CA SER A 124 15.90 3.14 13.46
C SER A 124 16.53 3.88 12.28
N THR A 125 16.82 5.17 12.47
CA THR A 125 17.59 5.96 11.48
C THR A 125 18.99 5.41 11.26
N ALA A 126 19.63 4.83 12.28
CA ALA A 126 20.93 4.18 12.15
C ALA A 126 20.85 2.96 11.22
N ASP A 127 19.79 2.16 11.35
CA ASP A 127 19.54 1.02 10.45
C ASP A 127 19.18 1.49 9.05
N ALA A 128 18.42 2.60 8.93
CA ALA A 128 18.08 3.21 7.66
C ALA A 128 19.32 3.69 6.89
N GLN A 129 20.30 4.27 7.60
CA GLN A 129 21.59 4.67 7.03
C GLN A 129 22.39 3.46 6.56
N LYS A 130 22.50 2.40 7.38
CA LYS A 130 23.15 1.14 6.99
C LYS A 130 22.49 0.50 5.77
N ALA A 131 21.16 0.55 5.69
CA ALA A 131 20.38 0.01 4.59
C ALA A 131 20.38 0.89 3.33
N GLY A 132 21.04 2.05 3.34
CA GLY A 132 21.09 2.98 2.22
C GLY A 132 19.71 3.53 1.82
N THR A 133 18.82 3.74 2.80
CA THR A 133 17.46 4.24 2.53
C THR A 133 17.52 5.69 2.04
N GLN A 134 17.02 5.92 0.83
CA GLN A 134 17.03 7.23 0.18
C GLN A 134 15.90 8.12 0.73
N ASN A 135 16.01 9.45 0.55
CA ASN A 135 15.00 10.44 0.93
C ASN A 135 14.66 10.55 2.43
N MET A 136 15.52 10.03 3.31
CA MET A 136 15.41 10.18 4.76
C MET A 136 15.32 11.65 5.21
N GLY A 137 15.98 12.57 4.50
CA GLY A 137 15.99 14.00 4.85
C GLY A 137 14.67 14.75 4.61
N LYS A 138 13.77 14.22 3.76
CA LYS A 138 12.47 14.86 3.46
C LYS A 138 11.29 14.11 4.06
N PHE A 139 11.38 12.79 4.18
CA PHE A 139 10.26 11.93 4.59
C PHE A 139 10.68 10.86 5.60
N ALA A 140 11.48 11.23 6.62
CA ALA A 140 12.03 10.30 7.62
C ALA A 140 10.99 9.33 8.19
N ARG A 141 9.87 9.83 8.73
CA ARG A 141 8.82 8.98 9.34
C ARG A 141 8.23 7.98 8.36
N ASN A 142 7.87 8.43 7.15
CA ASN A 142 7.26 7.58 6.15
C ASN A 142 8.24 6.51 5.64
N MET A 143 9.53 6.85 5.53
CA MET A 143 10.57 5.91 5.13
C MET A 143 10.83 4.87 6.23
N LEU A 144 10.90 5.29 7.51
CA LEU A 144 11.04 4.36 8.63
C LEU A 144 9.84 3.42 8.74
N PHE A 145 8.62 3.95 8.60
CA PHE A 145 7.40 3.16 8.57
C PHE A 145 7.38 2.16 7.40
N ALA A 146 7.77 2.58 6.19
CA ALA A 146 7.85 1.70 5.03
C ALA A 146 8.81 0.53 5.25
N ARG A 147 9.97 0.79 5.87
CA ARG A 147 10.97 -0.23 6.19
C ARG A 147 10.51 -1.18 7.28
N ALA A 148 9.95 -0.65 8.37
CA ALA A 148 9.37 -1.46 9.45
C ALA A 148 8.23 -2.36 8.93
N MET A 149 7.36 -1.84 8.05
CA MET A 149 6.31 -2.64 7.40
C MET A 149 6.86 -3.71 6.47
N SER A 150 7.88 -3.41 5.66
CA SER A 150 8.46 -4.36 4.71
C SER A 150 9.17 -5.53 5.40
N ASN A 151 9.76 -5.27 6.58
CA ASN A 151 10.47 -6.27 7.36
C ASN A 151 9.56 -7.38 7.93
N VAL A 152 8.23 -7.21 7.93
CA VAL A 152 7.30 -8.24 8.42
C VAL A 152 7.42 -9.56 7.65
N SER A 153 7.78 -9.50 6.37
CA SER A 153 7.98 -10.69 5.53
C SER A 153 9.12 -11.58 6.04
N SER A 154 10.15 -10.98 6.65
CA SER A 154 11.28 -11.70 7.25
C SER A 154 10.91 -12.30 8.62
N MET A 155 10.02 -11.68 9.38
CA MET A 155 9.61 -12.16 10.71
C MET A 155 8.81 -13.47 10.65
N ARG A 156 8.08 -13.73 9.55
CA ARG A 156 7.37 -15.01 9.35
C ARG A 156 8.29 -16.23 9.36
N LYS A 157 9.56 -16.07 8.96
CA LYS A 157 10.52 -17.20 8.93
C LYS A 157 11.05 -17.55 10.32
N THR A 158 11.01 -16.61 11.27
CA THR A 158 11.50 -16.84 12.63
C THR A 158 10.49 -17.62 13.46
N SER A 159 9.19 -17.35 13.32
CA SER A 159 8.13 -18.08 14.04
C SER A 159 7.86 -19.50 13.51
N GLN A 160 8.33 -19.86 12.32
CA GLN A 160 8.23 -21.23 11.79
C GLN A 160 9.38 -22.15 12.22
N LYS A 161 10.36 -21.66 12.99
CA LYS A 161 11.50 -22.46 13.47
C LYS A 161 11.35 -22.99 14.90
N GLU A 162 10.21 -22.78 15.54
CA GLU A 162 9.96 -23.20 16.93
C GLU A 162 8.89 -24.31 17.07
N ASN A 163 8.69 -25.13 16.03
CA ASN A 163 7.90 -26.36 16.14
C ASN A 163 8.68 -27.57 15.65
#